data_AF-A0A6J3M1Q0-F1
#
_entry.id   AF-A0A6J3M1Q0-F1
#
_cell.length_a   1.000
_cell.length_b   1.000
_cell.length_c   1.000
_cell.angle_alpha   90.00
_cell.angle_beta   90.00
_cell.angle_gamma   90.00
#
_symmetry.space_group_name_H-M   'P 1'
#
loop_
_entity.id
_entity.type
_entity.pdbx_description
1 polymer ?
#
loop_
_entity_poly.entity_id
_entity_poly.type
_entity_poly.pdbx_seq_one_letter_code
_entity_poly.pdbx_strand_id
1 'polypeptide(L)'
;PGGSSSGTDSWLNDNAVNGWYKGIVEAKKDQIGWKKNSATPPPFAAMNTAWLNNVEAKGMKSIARWSKRMDCNGAKLLQCEKIFFPINGGSHWTLLVINPQDHAIEYLDSLGGKGSRYLRHARDWLAMELGSAYHADDWSEIIDRSSRQGNMDDCGVFTCLNGLASAKGRDFTEITHARMPLARRMIAAVLLNGGFTGELQL
;
A
#
# COMPACT_ATOMS: atom_id res chain seq x y z
N PRO A 1 13.52 36.97 18.49
CA PRO A 1 13.75 35.56 18.88
C PRO A 1 12.46 34.75 18.69
N GLY A 2 12.26 34.23 17.48
CA GLY A 2 11.12 33.40 17.12
C GLY A 2 11.64 32.17 16.40
N GLY A 3 12.13 31.20 17.17
CA GLY A 3 12.40 29.87 16.64
C GLY A 3 11.08 29.10 16.62
N SER A 4 10.40 29.07 15.47
CA SER A 4 9.39 28.05 15.24
C SER A 4 10.12 26.71 15.10
N SER A 5 9.80 25.78 16.01
CA SER A 5 10.31 24.42 15.99
C SER A 5 9.77 23.69 14.75
N SER A 6 10.49 23.75 13.63
CA SER A 6 10.17 23.04 12.39
C SER A 6 10.58 21.56 12.45
N GLY A 7 10.19 20.86 13.53
CA GLY A 7 10.50 19.45 13.72
C GLY A 7 9.20 18.66 13.78
N THR A 8 8.95 17.80 12.79
CA THR A 8 7.89 16.77 12.68
C THR A 8 6.57 17.10 11.98
N ASP A 9 6.19 18.35 11.73
CA ASP A 9 4.89 18.68 11.10
C ASP A 9 4.76 18.40 9.59
N SER A 10 5.83 18.00 8.89
CA SER A 10 5.76 17.72 7.43
C SER A 10 5.61 16.24 7.06
N TRP A 11 5.75 15.31 8.00
CA TRP A 11 5.75 13.87 7.67
C TRP A 11 4.33 13.31 7.71
N LEU A 12 3.97 12.47 6.73
CA LEU A 12 2.73 11.70 6.84
C LEU A 12 2.89 10.67 7.96
N ASN A 13 1.88 10.63 8.84
CA ASN A 13 1.79 9.65 9.91
C ASN A 13 0.98 8.41 9.46
N ASP A 14 0.97 7.38 10.30
CA ASP A 14 0.22 6.14 10.06
C ASP A 14 -1.26 6.38 9.78
N ASN A 15 -1.91 7.33 10.44
CA ASN A 15 -3.34 7.59 10.23
C ASN A 15 -3.62 8.12 8.83
N ALA A 16 -2.78 9.03 8.32
CA ALA A 16 -2.90 9.56 6.97
C ALA A 16 -2.69 8.46 5.91
N VAL A 17 -1.64 7.65 6.07
CA VAL A 17 -1.35 6.55 5.13
C VAL A 17 -2.45 5.48 5.17
N ASN A 18 -2.86 5.03 6.36
CA ASN A 18 -3.94 4.06 6.50
C ASN A 18 -5.27 4.57 5.91
N GLY A 19 -5.62 5.84 6.16
CA GLY A 19 -6.82 6.47 5.61
C GLY A 19 -6.80 6.54 4.09
N TRP A 20 -5.65 6.87 3.50
CA TRP A 20 -5.47 6.95 2.06
C TRP A 20 -5.71 5.61 1.37
N TYR A 21 -5.06 4.54 1.85
CA TYR A 21 -5.22 3.21 1.29
C TYR A 21 -6.60 2.62 1.53
N LYS A 22 -7.23 2.92 2.68
CA LYS A 22 -8.64 2.61 2.90
C LYS A 22 -9.52 3.29 1.84
N GLY A 23 -9.28 4.57 1.55
CA GLY A 23 -10.00 5.31 0.51
C GLY A 23 -9.89 4.67 -0.87
N ILE A 24 -8.69 4.25 -1.29
CA ILE A 24 -8.47 3.56 -2.57
C ILE A 24 -9.30 2.27 -2.64
N VAL A 25 -9.25 1.46 -1.57
CA VAL A 25 -9.95 0.17 -1.52
C VAL A 25 -11.46 0.35 -1.56
N GLU A 26 -12.01 1.25 -0.77
CA GLU A 26 -13.46 1.48 -0.73
C GLU A 26 -13.97 2.06 -2.06
N ALA A 27 -13.24 2.99 -2.68
CA ALA A 27 -13.62 3.53 -3.98
C ALA A 27 -13.70 2.46 -5.08
N LYS A 28 -12.75 1.52 -5.11
CA LYS A 28 -12.80 0.40 -6.06
C LYS A 28 -13.97 -0.54 -5.75
N LYS A 29 -14.23 -0.86 -4.48
CA LYS A 29 -15.38 -1.70 -4.09
C LYS A 29 -16.69 -1.06 -4.53
N ASP A 30 -16.85 0.24 -4.30
CA ASP A 30 -18.04 0.99 -4.71
C ASP A 30 -18.19 1.00 -6.24
N GLN A 31 -17.10 1.24 -6.97
CA GLN A 31 -17.09 1.23 -8.45
C GLN A 31 -17.62 -0.08 -9.04
N ILE A 32 -17.30 -1.22 -8.43
CA ILE A 32 -17.74 -2.54 -8.91
C ILE A 32 -18.96 -3.09 -8.15
N GLY A 33 -19.52 -2.32 -7.22
CA GLY A 33 -20.66 -2.74 -6.39
C GLY A 33 -20.36 -3.96 -5.48
N TRP A 34 -19.10 -4.17 -5.10
CA TRP A 34 -18.71 -5.27 -4.22
C TRP A 34 -19.25 -5.08 -2.81
N LYS A 35 -19.75 -6.15 -2.18
CA LYS A 35 -20.26 -6.13 -0.82
C LYS A 35 -19.59 -7.21 0.01
N LYS A 36 -19.50 -6.99 1.31
CA LYS A 36 -19.01 -8.00 2.24
C LYS A 36 -19.87 -9.27 2.13
N ASN A 37 -19.21 -10.43 2.05
CA ASN A 37 -19.83 -11.74 1.78
C ASN A 37 -20.28 -11.96 0.33
N SER A 38 -19.82 -11.15 -0.63
CA SER A 38 -19.87 -11.50 -2.05
C SER A 38 -19.17 -12.85 -2.30
N ALA A 39 -19.55 -13.55 -3.38
CA ALA A 39 -18.96 -14.83 -3.74
C ALA A 39 -17.46 -14.75 -4.10
N THR A 40 -17.02 -13.56 -4.51
CA THR A 40 -15.63 -13.24 -4.85
C THR A 40 -15.00 -12.35 -3.77
N PRO A 41 -13.67 -12.41 -3.57
CA PRO A 41 -12.99 -11.47 -2.69
C PRO A 41 -13.10 -10.03 -3.23
N PRO A 42 -12.76 -9.01 -2.42
CA PRO A 42 -12.67 -7.66 -2.94
C PRO A 42 -11.50 -7.56 -3.93
N PRO A 43 -11.64 -6.75 -4.99
CA PRO A 43 -10.59 -6.58 -6.00
C PRO A 43 -9.33 -5.97 -5.38
N PHE A 44 -9.49 -4.94 -4.53
CA PHE A 44 -8.41 -4.33 -3.79
C PHE A 44 -8.54 -4.59 -2.29
N ALA A 45 -7.41 -4.73 -1.62
CA ALA A 45 -7.31 -4.74 -0.16
C ALA A 45 -6.06 -4.00 0.32
N ALA A 46 -6.02 -3.60 1.58
CA ALA A 46 -4.88 -2.90 2.16
C ALA A 46 -4.64 -3.31 3.61
N MET A 47 -3.40 -3.71 3.93
CA MET A 47 -2.97 -3.93 5.31
C MET A 47 -2.84 -2.61 6.05
N ASN A 48 -3.18 -2.64 7.35
CA ASN A 48 -2.85 -1.53 8.23
C ASN A 48 -1.33 -1.44 8.44
N THR A 49 -0.77 -0.23 8.48
CA THR A 49 0.68 0.04 8.62
C THR A 49 1.34 -0.65 9.81
N ALA A 50 0.59 -0.97 10.87
CA ALA A 50 1.08 -1.73 12.02
C ALA A 50 1.43 -3.20 11.71
N TRP A 51 1.17 -3.68 10.49
CA TRP A 51 1.47 -5.07 10.09
C TRP A 51 2.95 -5.39 10.26
N LEU A 52 3.85 -4.48 9.88
CA LEU A 52 5.29 -4.71 9.95
C LEU A 52 5.74 -4.93 11.39
N ASN A 53 5.40 -3.99 12.28
CA ASN A 53 5.73 -4.10 13.71
C ASN A 53 5.17 -5.39 14.33
N ASN A 54 3.96 -5.80 13.93
CA ASN A 54 3.33 -7.01 14.45
C ASN A 54 4.02 -8.28 13.93
N VAL A 55 4.42 -8.31 12.65
CA VAL A 55 5.18 -9.42 12.04
C VAL A 55 6.59 -9.52 12.64
N GLU A 56 7.28 -8.40 12.82
CA GLU A 56 8.61 -8.37 13.41
C GLU A 56 8.59 -8.83 14.87
N ALA A 57 7.57 -8.45 15.64
CA ALA A 57 7.46 -8.83 17.04
C ALA A 57 6.92 -10.25 17.28
N LYS A 58 6.01 -10.74 16.43
CA LYS A 58 5.21 -11.97 16.71
C LYS A 58 5.21 -12.99 15.57
N GLY A 59 5.96 -12.73 14.50
CA GLY A 59 6.01 -13.55 13.30
C GLY A 59 4.81 -13.39 12.37
N MET A 60 4.90 -13.97 11.18
CA MET A 60 3.93 -13.77 10.09
C MET A 60 2.50 -14.19 10.45
N LYS A 61 2.34 -15.27 11.23
CA LYS A 61 1.01 -15.77 11.68
C LYS A 61 0.21 -14.75 12.49
N SER A 62 0.87 -13.73 13.05
CA SER A 62 0.21 -12.67 13.82
C SER A 62 -0.77 -11.82 12.99
N ILE A 63 -0.59 -11.78 11.66
CA ILE A 63 -1.47 -11.05 10.74
C ILE A 63 -2.45 -11.94 9.96
N ALA A 64 -2.47 -13.25 10.18
CA ALA A 64 -3.40 -14.17 9.49
C ALA A 64 -4.88 -13.81 9.71
N ARG A 65 -5.24 -13.33 10.92
CA ARG A 65 -6.60 -12.83 11.19
C ARG A 65 -6.92 -11.53 10.44
N TRP A 66 -5.91 -10.77 10.02
CA TRP A 66 -6.09 -9.50 9.34
C TRP A 66 -6.46 -9.76 7.89
N SER A 67 -5.77 -10.69 7.22
CA SER A 67 -6.12 -11.19 5.89
C SER A 67 -7.58 -11.67 5.84
N LYS A 68 -8.01 -12.44 6.85
CA LYS A 68 -9.41 -12.88 6.98
C LYS A 68 -10.40 -11.73 7.08
N ARG A 69 -10.09 -10.66 7.83
CA ARG A 69 -10.97 -9.48 7.96
C ARG A 69 -11.10 -8.70 6.66
N MET A 70 -10.07 -8.72 5.82
CA MET A 70 -10.09 -8.11 4.49
C MET A 70 -10.76 -8.99 3.43
N ASP A 71 -11.14 -10.23 3.79
CA ASP A 71 -11.71 -11.21 2.88
C ASP A 71 -10.74 -11.66 1.76
N CYS A 72 -9.43 -11.50 1.98
CA CYS A 72 -8.34 -11.86 1.06
C CYS A 72 -7.39 -12.87 1.72
N ASN A 73 -7.78 -14.15 1.77
CA ASN A 73 -7.03 -15.22 2.44
C ASN A 73 -7.32 -16.57 1.78
N GLY A 74 -6.41 -17.54 1.84
CA GLY A 74 -6.63 -18.85 1.18
C GLY A 74 -6.69 -18.75 -0.35
N ALA A 75 -7.29 -19.74 -1.01
CA ALA A 75 -7.35 -19.80 -2.48
C ALA A 75 -8.02 -18.59 -3.15
N LYS A 76 -9.00 -17.95 -2.49
CA LYS A 76 -9.63 -16.72 -3.02
C LYS A 76 -8.64 -15.56 -3.13
N LEU A 77 -7.51 -15.58 -2.42
CA LEU A 77 -6.46 -14.58 -2.56
C LEU A 77 -6.05 -14.37 -4.02
N LEU A 78 -5.96 -15.44 -4.80
CA LEU A 78 -5.56 -15.42 -6.22
C LEU A 78 -6.57 -14.71 -7.13
N GLN A 79 -7.78 -14.41 -6.64
CA GLN A 79 -8.78 -13.63 -7.38
C GLN A 79 -8.72 -12.13 -7.06
N CYS A 80 -7.93 -11.70 -6.07
CA CYS A 80 -7.74 -10.28 -5.80
C CYS A 80 -6.85 -9.65 -6.89
N GLU A 81 -7.17 -8.42 -7.30
CA GLU A 81 -6.37 -7.65 -8.25
C GLU A 81 -5.10 -7.09 -7.59
N LYS A 82 -5.25 -6.35 -6.48
CA LYS A 82 -4.14 -5.65 -5.78
C LYS A 82 -4.29 -5.70 -4.27
N ILE A 83 -3.19 -5.97 -3.57
CA ILE A 83 -3.15 -5.91 -2.10
C ILE A 83 -1.99 -5.03 -1.66
N PHE A 84 -2.32 -3.92 -1.03
CA PHE A 84 -1.37 -2.90 -0.61
C PHE A 84 -0.84 -3.19 0.79
N PHE A 85 0.48 -3.14 0.94
CA PHE A 85 1.17 -3.24 2.22
C PHE A 85 2.03 -1.99 2.39
N PRO A 86 1.45 -0.87 2.88
CA PRO A 86 2.22 0.33 3.17
C PRO A 86 3.17 0.04 4.33
N ILE A 87 4.39 0.54 4.24
CA ILE A 87 5.49 0.13 5.12
C ILE A 87 6.04 1.35 5.82
N ASN A 88 5.91 1.38 7.15
CA ASN A 88 6.60 2.35 7.99
C ASN A 88 7.91 1.74 8.49
N GLY A 89 9.05 2.10 7.88
CA GLY A 89 10.38 1.66 8.31
C GLY A 89 10.96 2.45 9.49
N GLY A 90 10.13 3.21 10.21
CA GLY A 90 10.52 4.11 11.29
C GLY A 90 10.72 5.54 10.80
N SER A 91 11.66 5.74 9.88
CA SER A 91 11.93 7.05 9.26
C SER A 91 11.78 7.06 7.73
N HIS A 92 11.16 6.03 7.16
CA HIS A 92 11.01 5.92 5.71
C HIS A 92 9.76 5.13 5.34
N TRP A 93 8.93 5.73 4.49
CA TRP A 93 7.74 5.10 3.95
C TRP A 93 8.05 4.44 2.60
N THR A 94 7.66 3.18 2.47
CA THR A 94 7.72 2.43 1.20
C THR A 94 6.44 1.63 1.00
N LEU A 95 6.29 1.01 -0.17
CA LEU A 95 5.10 0.23 -0.50
C LEU A 95 5.48 -1.14 -1.05
N LEU A 96 4.85 -2.18 -0.51
CA LEU A 96 4.68 -3.46 -1.18
C LEU A 96 3.31 -3.52 -1.84
N VAL A 97 3.24 -4.00 -3.08
CA VAL A 97 1.99 -4.33 -3.77
C VAL A 97 2.04 -5.79 -4.18
N ILE A 98 1.11 -6.59 -3.69
CA ILE A 98 0.92 -7.95 -4.16
C ILE A 98 -0.14 -7.92 -5.24
N ASN A 99 0.15 -8.55 -6.38
CA ASN A 99 -0.74 -8.70 -7.53
C ASN A 99 -1.09 -10.19 -7.70
N PRO A 100 -2.08 -10.72 -6.97
CA PRO A 100 -2.32 -12.16 -6.98
C PRO A 100 -2.77 -12.74 -8.31
N GLN A 101 -3.55 -12.02 -9.11
CA GLN A 101 -3.93 -12.48 -10.45
C GLN A 101 -2.74 -12.54 -11.42
N ASP A 102 -1.77 -11.65 -11.25
CA ASP A 102 -0.57 -11.57 -12.10
C ASP A 102 0.61 -12.39 -11.54
N HIS A 103 0.44 -13.01 -10.36
CA HIS A 103 1.51 -13.64 -9.60
C HIS A 103 2.74 -12.73 -9.50
N ALA A 104 2.56 -11.48 -9.05
CA ALA A 104 3.65 -10.52 -8.93
C ALA A 104 3.71 -9.85 -7.55
N ILE A 105 4.93 -9.56 -7.11
CA ILE A 105 5.25 -8.81 -5.91
C ILE A 105 6.02 -7.56 -6.34
N GLU A 106 5.45 -6.38 -6.12
CA GLU A 106 6.11 -5.12 -6.44
C GLU A 106 6.60 -4.44 -5.16
N TYR A 107 7.84 -3.97 -5.17
CA TYR A 107 8.39 -3.11 -4.12
C TYR A 107 8.72 -1.73 -4.67
N LEU A 108 8.10 -0.71 -4.08
CA LEU A 108 8.17 0.67 -4.51
C LEU A 108 8.81 1.51 -3.41
N ASP A 109 10.00 2.03 -3.71
CA ASP A 109 10.81 2.85 -2.82
C ASP A 109 11.33 4.08 -3.57
N SER A 110 10.89 5.26 -3.13
CA SER A 110 11.29 6.54 -3.71
C SER A 110 12.73 6.95 -3.39
N LEU A 111 13.40 6.29 -2.43
CA LEU A 111 14.83 6.42 -2.17
C LEU A 111 15.66 5.33 -2.87
N GLY A 112 15.02 4.38 -3.55
CA GLY A 112 15.72 3.38 -4.36
C GLY A 112 16.31 2.19 -3.60
N GLY A 113 15.82 1.92 -2.40
CA GLY A 113 16.14 0.68 -1.70
C GLY A 113 15.62 -0.55 -2.46
N LYS A 114 16.32 -1.68 -2.29
CA LYS A 114 15.94 -2.97 -2.92
C LYS A 114 14.84 -3.72 -2.16
N GLY A 115 14.57 -3.33 -0.92
CA GLY A 115 13.48 -3.91 -0.12
C GLY A 115 13.56 -5.40 0.16
N SER A 116 14.73 -6.05 0.09
CA SER A 116 14.87 -7.51 0.19
C SER A 116 14.24 -8.10 1.47
N ARG A 117 14.24 -7.34 2.58
CA ARG A 117 13.55 -7.73 3.82
C ARG A 117 12.03 -7.80 3.65
N TYR A 118 11.46 -6.86 2.89
CA TYR A 118 10.04 -6.74 2.66
C TYR A 118 9.57 -7.75 1.62
N LEU A 119 10.35 -7.97 0.55
CA LEU A 119 10.10 -9.05 -0.41
C LEU A 119 10.06 -10.41 0.28
N ARG A 120 10.98 -10.69 1.22
CA ARG A 120 10.89 -11.90 2.07
C ARG A 120 9.58 -11.95 2.85
N HIS A 121 9.15 -10.87 3.48
CA HIS A 121 7.86 -10.84 4.19
C HIS A 121 6.66 -11.08 3.26
N ALA A 122 6.70 -10.58 2.02
CA ALA A 122 5.68 -10.87 1.02
C ALA A 122 5.61 -12.37 0.70
N ARG A 123 6.76 -13.02 0.45
CA ARG A 123 6.85 -14.47 0.24
C ARG A 123 6.33 -15.27 1.43
N ASP A 124 6.75 -14.90 2.65
CA ASP A 124 6.31 -15.56 3.89
C ASP A 124 4.80 -15.42 4.08
N TRP A 125 4.23 -14.25 3.74
CA TRP A 125 2.79 -14.01 3.81
C TRP A 125 2.04 -14.84 2.77
N LEU A 126 2.49 -14.87 1.51
CA LEU A 126 1.91 -15.69 0.45
C LEU A 126 1.95 -17.18 0.80
N ALA A 127 3.10 -17.68 1.27
CA ALA A 127 3.24 -19.06 1.72
C ALA A 127 2.28 -19.40 2.88
N MET A 128 2.10 -18.47 3.81
CA MET A 128 1.15 -18.65 4.91
C MET A 128 -0.31 -18.68 4.43
N GLU A 129 -0.69 -17.78 3.52
CA GLU A 129 -2.08 -17.64 3.07
C GLU A 129 -2.51 -18.73 2.08
N LEU A 130 -1.63 -19.12 1.15
CA LEU A 130 -1.92 -20.08 0.08
C LEU A 130 -1.55 -21.52 0.47
N GLY A 131 -0.67 -21.71 1.46
CA GLY A 131 -0.24 -23.04 1.89
C GLY A 131 0.32 -23.87 0.74
N SER A 132 -0.26 -25.05 0.50
CA SER A 132 0.18 -25.94 -0.59
C SER A 132 -0.07 -25.39 -2.00
N ALA A 133 -0.91 -24.36 -2.15
CA ALA A 133 -1.14 -23.69 -3.43
C ALA A 133 -0.10 -22.60 -3.74
N TYR A 134 0.85 -22.35 -2.81
CA TYR A 134 1.94 -21.42 -3.07
C TYR A 134 3.11 -22.12 -3.77
N HIS A 135 3.39 -21.69 -5.00
CA HIS A 135 4.58 -22.09 -5.74
C HIS A 135 5.42 -20.85 -5.98
N ALA A 136 6.55 -20.72 -5.29
CA ALA A 136 7.36 -19.50 -5.29
C ALA A 136 7.85 -19.11 -6.69
N ASP A 137 8.15 -20.09 -7.54
CA ASP A 137 8.66 -19.88 -8.90
C ASP A 137 7.61 -19.29 -9.85
N ASP A 138 6.32 -19.36 -9.49
CA ASP A 138 5.26 -18.72 -10.27
C ASP A 138 5.22 -17.20 -10.03
N TRP A 139 5.88 -16.71 -8.98
CA TRP A 139 5.79 -15.30 -8.56
C TRP A 139 6.99 -14.47 -9.02
N SER A 140 6.71 -13.41 -9.76
CA SER A 140 7.72 -12.44 -10.18
C SER A 140 7.93 -11.34 -9.13
N GLU A 141 9.17 -10.86 -8.98
CA GLU A 141 9.50 -9.72 -8.13
C GLU A 141 9.92 -8.53 -8.97
N ILE A 142 9.20 -7.42 -8.80
CA ILE A 142 9.39 -6.19 -9.56
C ILE A 142 9.85 -5.10 -8.60
N ILE A 143 11.03 -4.55 -8.86
CA ILE A 143 11.64 -3.51 -8.05
C ILE A 143 11.95 -2.28 -8.89
N ASP A 144 12.32 -1.19 -8.23
CA ASP A 144 12.88 0.02 -8.87
C ASP A 144 11.93 0.81 -9.78
N ARG A 145 10.61 0.55 -9.72
CA ARG A 145 9.61 1.27 -10.52
C ARG A 145 9.22 2.64 -9.97
N SER A 146 9.45 2.90 -8.68
CA SER A 146 9.11 4.21 -8.09
C SER A 146 10.05 5.30 -8.61
N SER A 147 9.46 6.42 -9.01
CA SER A 147 10.18 7.68 -9.20
C SER A 147 10.95 8.07 -7.94
N ARG A 148 12.10 8.74 -8.13
CA ARG A 148 13.00 9.14 -7.04
C ARG A 148 12.49 10.42 -6.36
N GLN A 149 12.52 10.44 -5.03
CA GLN A 149 12.33 11.68 -4.27
C GLN A 149 13.62 12.50 -4.23
N GLY A 150 13.50 13.83 -4.15
CA GLY A 150 14.63 14.76 -4.04
C GLY A 150 14.90 15.28 -2.63
N ASN A 151 14.12 14.85 -1.63
CA ASN A 151 14.21 15.31 -0.23
C ASN A 151 14.05 14.14 0.75
N MET A 152 13.93 14.41 2.05
CA MET A 152 13.84 13.39 3.11
C MET A 152 12.42 13.20 3.68
N ASP A 153 11.44 14.03 3.32
CA ASP A 153 10.13 14.08 3.99
C ASP A 153 8.91 13.77 3.09
N ASP A 154 9.11 13.59 1.78
CA ASP A 154 8.03 13.20 0.85
C ASP A 154 7.85 11.69 0.67
N CYS A 155 8.66 10.83 1.31
CA CYS A 155 8.55 9.36 1.14
C CYS A 155 7.12 8.83 1.40
N GLY A 156 6.41 9.41 2.37
CA GLY A 156 5.00 9.09 2.63
C GLY A 156 4.07 9.52 1.49
N VAL A 157 4.32 10.68 0.89
CA VAL A 157 3.55 11.19 -0.25
C VAL A 157 3.78 10.33 -1.49
N PHE A 158 5.05 9.99 -1.78
CA PHE A 158 5.40 9.04 -2.85
C PHE A 158 4.74 7.68 -2.63
N THR A 159 4.77 7.17 -1.38
CA THR A 159 4.08 5.93 -1.01
C THR A 159 2.60 6.00 -1.34
N CYS A 160 1.89 7.08 -0.95
CA CYS A 160 0.48 7.26 -1.28
C CYS A 160 0.21 7.35 -2.80
N LEU A 161 1.01 8.13 -3.53
CA LEU A 161 0.83 8.31 -4.97
C LEU A 161 1.17 7.04 -5.77
N ASN A 162 2.17 6.28 -5.35
CA ASN A 162 2.50 4.98 -5.92
C ASN A 162 1.31 4.03 -5.78
N GLY A 163 0.69 3.96 -4.61
CA GLY A 163 -0.54 3.17 -4.41
C GLY A 163 -1.66 3.61 -5.35
N LEU A 164 -1.85 4.92 -5.52
CA LEU A 164 -2.86 5.48 -6.43
C LEU A 164 -2.56 5.17 -7.91
N ALA A 165 -1.32 5.31 -8.35
CA ALA A 165 -0.90 5.00 -9.71
C ALA A 165 -1.09 3.51 -10.00
N SER A 166 -0.67 2.63 -9.08
CA SER A 166 -0.88 1.18 -9.18
C SER A 166 -2.37 0.84 -9.28
N ALA A 167 -3.22 1.41 -8.41
CA ALA A 167 -4.67 1.21 -8.43
C ALA A 167 -5.33 1.65 -9.76
N LYS A 168 -4.78 2.69 -10.41
CA LYS A 168 -5.27 3.23 -11.70
C LYS A 168 -4.59 2.63 -12.93
N GLY A 169 -3.62 1.72 -12.76
CA GLY A 169 -2.82 1.20 -13.87
C GLY A 169 -2.00 2.29 -14.59
N ARG A 170 -1.58 3.34 -13.88
CA ARG A 170 -0.78 4.46 -14.42
C ARG A 170 0.71 4.23 -14.25
N ASP A 171 1.49 4.93 -15.07
CA ASP A 171 2.94 4.89 -14.99
C ASP A 171 3.45 5.63 -13.74
N PHE A 172 4.35 5.00 -12.98
CA PHE A 172 4.95 5.59 -11.79
C PHE A 172 5.87 6.79 -12.10
N THR A 173 6.33 6.93 -13.33
CA THR A 173 7.11 8.09 -13.81
C THR A 173 6.28 9.38 -13.85
N GLU A 174 4.94 9.30 -13.82
CA GLU A 174 4.05 10.47 -13.67
C GLU A 174 4.20 11.14 -12.29
N ILE A 175 4.77 10.44 -11.31
CA ILE A 175 4.97 10.92 -9.93
C ILE A 175 6.27 11.69 -9.84
N THR A 176 6.18 13.01 -10.01
CA THR A 176 7.35 13.90 -9.98
C THR A 176 7.45 14.68 -8.68
N HIS A 177 8.67 14.87 -8.17
CA HIS A 177 8.96 15.70 -6.98
C HIS A 177 8.39 17.12 -7.06
N ALA A 178 8.39 17.74 -8.24
CA ALA A 178 7.85 19.09 -8.47
C ALA A 178 6.36 19.25 -8.09
N ARG A 179 5.60 18.14 -8.02
CA ARG A 179 4.16 18.15 -7.71
C ARG A 179 3.83 17.82 -6.25
N MET A 180 4.83 17.59 -5.40
CA MET A 180 4.61 17.17 -4.00
C MET A 180 3.78 18.15 -3.16
N PRO A 181 3.92 19.48 -3.28
CA PRO A 181 3.05 20.41 -2.57
C PRO A 181 1.57 20.27 -2.95
N LEU A 182 1.28 20.03 -4.24
CA LEU A 182 -0.09 19.79 -4.72
C LEU A 182 -0.59 18.42 -4.28
N ALA A 183 0.26 17.39 -4.36
CA ALA A 183 -0.07 16.04 -3.90
C ALA A 183 -0.43 16.01 -2.41
N ARG A 184 0.29 16.76 -1.57
CA ARG A 184 -0.03 16.90 -0.14
C ARG A 184 -1.42 17.50 0.08
N ARG A 185 -1.78 18.54 -0.67
CA ARG A 185 -3.13 19.14 -0.61
C ARG A 185 -4.20 18.14 -1.08
N MET A 186 -3.93 17.38 -2.13
CA MET A 186 -4.85 16.34 -2.62
C MET A 186 -5.07 15.26 -1.55
N ILE A 187 -4.00 14.75 -0.93
CA ILE A 187 -4.10 13.75 0.15
C ILE A 187 -4.95 14.31 1.30
N ALA A 188 -4.67 15.54 1.74
CA ALA A 188 -5.45 16.18 2.79
C ALA A 188 -6.93 16.34 2.40
N ALA A 189 -7.23 16.80 1.18
CA ALA A 189 -8.59 16.97 0.69
C ALA A 189 -9.38 15.65 0.65
N VAL A 190 -8.77 14.58 0.12
CA VAL A 190 -9.38 13.24 0.08
C VAL A 190 -9.64 12.71 1.49
N LEU A 191 -8.69 12.88 2.41
CA LEU A 191 -8.85 12.43 3.79
C LEU A 191 -9.95 13.21 4.53
N LEU A 192 -10.02 14.54 4.35
CA LEU A 192 -11.08 15.38 4.91
C LEU A 192 -12.46 15.07 4.32
N ASN A 193 -12.51 14.67 3.05
CA ASN A 193 -13.71 14.19 2.37
C ASN A 193 -14.15 12.78 2.80
N GLY A 194 -13.32 12.07 3.58
CA GLY A 194 -13.60 10.70 4.03
C GLY A 194 -13.28 9.62 2.98
N GLY A 195 -12.58 9.96 1.89
CA GLY A 195 -12.22 9.05 0.81
C GLY A 195 -12.41 9.65 -0.58
N PHE A 196 -12.25 8.81 -1.62
CA PHE A 196 -12.45 9.19 -3.02
C PHE A 196 -13.93 9.07 -3.39
N THR A 197 -14.71 10.08 -3.03
CA THR A 197 -16.17 10.14 -3.28
C THR A 197 -16.56 11.50 -3.84
N GLY A 198 -17.74 11.59 -4.47
CA GLY A 198 -18.25 12.84 -5.03
C GLY A 198 -17.30 13.45 -6.07
N GLU A 199 -16.94 14.72 -5.91
CA GLU A 199 -16.03 15.45 -6.81
C GLU A 199 -14.59 14.88 -6.82
N LEU A 200 -14.23 14.05 -5.84
CA LEU A 200 -12.92 13.41 -5.71
C LEU A 200 -12.96 11.91 -6.02
N GLN A 201 -13.97 11.44 -6.78
CA GLN A 201 -14.08 10.04 -7.15
C GLN A 201 -12.85 9.53 -7.92
N LEU A 202 -12.47 8.28 -7.63
CA LEU A 202 -11.28 7.62 -8.15
C LEU A 202 -11.34 7.40 -9.66
#